data_AF-A0A0A6P9L2-F1
#
_entry.id   AF-A0A0A6P9L2-F1
#
_cell.length_a   1.000
_cell.length_b   1.000
_cell.length_c   1.000
_cell.angle_alpha   90.00
_cell.angle_beta   90.00
_cell.angle_gamma   90.00
#
_symmetry.space_group_name_H-M   'P 1'
#
loop_
_entity.id
_entity.type
_entity.pdbx_description
1 polymer ?
#
loop_
_entity_poly.entity_id
_entity_poly.type
_entity_poly.pdbx_seq_one_letter_code
_entity_poly.pdbx_strand_id
1 'polypeptide(L)'
;MRKRWSKLQSRIYQLFDPKLKLQIHCTAFRDGCDYGQIYAGRYWVTLEKQNIWDFPKQFLNPSTSWNEENLSTTHLIEIEGVMRGCIYIVSDISALIREYIDTPLENLLNKKFENDKFGLTEILKAADRRLGKKKLFDYFGNGNSVNGLKIIQKRYPTAVVG
;
A
#
# COMPACT_ATOMS: atom_id res chain seq x y z
N MET A 1 -15.92 -2.49 9.30
CA MET A 1 -14.70 -1.89 8.70
C MET A 1 -14.86 -0.45 8.20
N ARG A 2 -15.94 -0.06 7.48
CA ARG A 2 -16.13 1.30 6.92
C ARG A 2 -15.82 2.46 7.89
N LYS A 3 -16.36 2.44 9.12
CA LYS A 3 -16.12 3.52 10.11
C LYS A 3 -14.65 3.67 10.55
N ARG A 4 -13.86 2.59 10.55
CA ARG A 4 -12.43 2.63 10.93
C ARG A 4 -11.56 3.15 9.79
N TRP A 5 -11.85 2.72 8.55
CA TRP A 5 -11.12 3.17 7.36
C TRP A 5 -11.32 4.67 7.11
N SER A 6 -12.55 5.20 7.13
CA SER A 6 -12.78 6.62 6.83
C SER A 6 -12.03 7.56 7.78
N LYS A 7 -11.94 7.20 9.08
CA LYS A 7 -11.16 7.96 10.07
C LYS A 7 -9.65 7.84 9.83
N LEU A 8 -9.16 6.64 9.52
CA LEU A 8 -7.76 6.40 9.21
C LEU A 8 -7.34 7.14 7.93
N GLN A 9 -8.16 7.05 6.88
CA GLN A 9 -7.98 7.71 5.59
C GLN A 9 -7.92 9.23 5.74
N SER A 10 -8.85 9.82 6.51
CA SER A 10 -8.84 11.25 6.80
C SER A 10 -7.53 11.68 7.48
N ARG A 11 -7.05 10.90 8.45
CA ARG A 11 -5.80 11.21 9.17
C ARG A 11 -4.56 11.10 8.30
N ILE A 12 -4.43 10.07 7.46
CA ILE A 12 -3.28 9.96 6.55
C ILE A 12 -3.32 11.07 5.49
N TYR A 13 -4.49 11.46 4.98
CA TYR A 13 -4.60 12.54 4.00
C TYR A 13 -4.22 13.91 4.56
N GLN A 14 -4.37 14.15 5.87
CA GLN A 14 -3.86 15.38 6.51
C GLN A 14 -2.33 15.48 6.44
N LEU A 15 -1.63 14.38 6.21
CA LEU A 15 -0.17 14.35 6.05
C LEU A 15 0.24 14.57 4.59
N PHE A 16 -0.65 14.45 3.62
CA PHE A 16 -0.29 14.59 2.20
C PHE A 16 -0.19 16.04 1.76
N ASP A 17 0.67 16.27 0.78
CA ASP A 17 0.72 17.53 0.04
C ASP A 17 -0.66 17.81 -0.60
N PRO A 18 -1.32 18.95 -0.30
CA PRO A 18 -2.67 19.23 -0.79
C PRO A 18 -2.75 19.38 -2.32
N LYS A 19 -1.62 19.64 -2.99
CA LYS A 19 -1.56 19.71 -4.47
C LYS A 19 -1.45 18.33 -5.10
N LEU A 20 -1.04 17.32 -4.34
CA LEU A 20 -0.85 15.96 -4.82
C LEU A 20 -2.21 15.24 -4.93
N LYS A 21 -2.59 14.86 -6.15
CA LYS A 21 -3.80 14.08 -6.42
C LYS A 21 -3.59 12.59 -6.13
N LEU A 22 -3.12 12.27 -4.93
CA LEU A 22 -2.92 10.91 -4.43
C LEU A 22 -4.17 10.46 -3.65
N GLN A 23 -4.63 9.25 -3.92
CA GLN A 23 -5.73 8.64 -3.19
C GLN A 23 -5.36 7.21 -2.81
N ILE A 24 -5.60 6.85 -1.55
CA ILE A 24 -5.55 5.48 -1.08
C ILE A 24 -6.99 5.00 -0.97
N HIS A 25 -7.25 3.84 -1.54
CA HIS A 25 -8.55 3.19 -1.53
C HIS A 25 -8.46 1.88 -0.78
N CYS A 26 -9.55 1.52 -0.12
CA CYS A 26 -9.70 0.26 0.58
C CYS A 26 -11.12 -0.25 0.32
N THR A 27 -11.23 -1.53 -0.03
CA THR A 27 -12.49 -2.24 0.00
C THR A 27 -12.31 -3.57 0.71
N ALA A 28 -13.34 -4.00 1.42
CA ALA A 28 -13.43 -5.33 1.99
C ALA A 28 -14.59 -6.03 1.30
N PHE A 29 -14.31 -7.14 0.66
CA PHE A 29 -15.29 -8.04 0.10
C PHE A 29 -15.68 -9.07 1.14
N ARG A 30 -16.92 -9.54 1.05
CA ARG A 30 -17.36 -10.72 1.76
C ARG A 30 -17.31 -11.84 0.72
N ASP A 31 -16.40 -12.78 0.91
CA ASP A 31 -16.50 -14.07 0.23
C ASP A 31 -17.20 -15.03 1.18
N GLY A 32 -18.32 -15.58 0.74
CA GLY A 32 -18.88 -16.78 1.34
C GLY A 32 -18.14 -17.96 0.75
N CYS A 33 -17.15 -18.50 1.45
CA CYS A 33 -16.69 -19.85 1.14
C CYS A 33 -17.51 -20.84 1.96
N ASP A 34 -17.57 -22.10 1.53
CA ASP A 34 -18.34 -23.15 2.22
C ASP A 34 -17.87 -23.39 3.67
N TYR A 35 -16.65 -22.94 4.01
CA TYR A 35 -16.07 -22.99 5.35
C TYR A 35 -16.31 -21.74 6.23
N GLY A 36 -17.09 -20.74 5.77
CA GLY A 36 -17.46 -19.55 6.55
C GLY A 36 -17.35 -18.21 5.80
N GLN A 37 -17.65 -17.10 6.51
CA GLN A 37 -17.48 -15.76 5.93
C GLN A 37 -16.01 -15.33 5.99
N ILE A 38 -15.36 -15.28 4.82
CA ILE A 38 -13.99 -14.76 4.64
C ILE A 38 -14.08 -13.28 4.25
N TYR A 39 -13.36 -12.42 4.97
CA TYR A 39 -13.25 -10.99 4.66
C TYR A 39 -11.97 -10.73 3.86
N ALA A 40 -12.03 -10.88 2.54
CA ALA A 40 -10.94 -10.46 1.66
C ALA A 40 -10.91 -8.93 1.55
N GLY A 41 -9.72 -8.32 1.48
CA GLY A 41 -9.60 -6.89 1.28
C GLY A 41 -8.63 -6.53 0.18
N ARG A 42 -8.90 -5.41 -0.49
CA ARG A 42 -8.05 -4.82 -1.51
C ARG A 42 -7.70 -3.40 -1.11
N TYR A 43 -6.43 -3.07 -1.18
CA TYR A 43 -5.92 -1.72 -1.09
C TYR A 43 -5.33 -1.32 -2.43
N TRP A 44 -5.59 -0.11 -2.89
CA TRP A 44 -4.87 0.42 -4.05
C TRP A 44 -4.64 1.92 -3.92
N VAL A 45 -3.59 2.40 -4.57
CA VAL A 45 -3.17 3.78 -4.56
C VAL A 45 -3.23 4.32 -5.97
N THR A 46 -3.94 5.43 -6.14
CA THR A 46 -3.99 6.16 -7.41
C THR A 46 -3.30 7.50 -7.31
N LEU A 47 -2.49 7.83 -8.30
CA LEU A 47 -1.90 9.14 -8.52
C LEU A 47 -2.47 9.71 -9.82
N GLU A 48 -3.16 10.85 -9.76
CA GLU A 48 -3.81 11.45 -10.94
C GLU A 48 -4.75 10.47 -11.68
N LYS A 49 -5.49 9.66 -10.91
CA LYS A 49 -6.37 8.57 -11.39
C LYS A 49 -5.66 7.35 -11.98
N GLN A 50 -4.33 7.35 -12.07
CA GLN A 50 -3.54 6.18 -12.50
C GLN A 50 -3.18 5.31 -11.30
N ASN A 51 -3.39 4.00 -11.41
CA ASN A 51 -3.03 3.05 -10.37
C ASN A 51 -1.49 2.89 -10.32
N ILE A 52 -0.88 3.20 -9.18
CA ILE A 52 0.56 3.06 -8.96
C ILE A 52 0.92 1.91 -8.02
N TRP A 53 -0.04 1.44 -7.22
CA TRP A 53 0.15 0.37 -6.25
C TRP A 53 -1.18 -0.33 -5.98
N ASP A 54 -1.23 -1.66 -6.01
CA ASP A 54 -2.48 -2.43 -5.90
C ASP A 54 -2.24 -3.77 -5.23
N PHE A 55 -2.68 -3.87 -3.99
CA PHE A 55 -2.71 -5.11 -3.23
C PHE A 55 -4.14 -5.68 -3.20
N PRO A 56 -4.34 -6.98 -3.49
CA PRO A 56 -3.29 -7.98 -3.69
C PRO A 56 -2.87 -8.13 -5.16
N LYS A 57 -3.52 -7.43 -6.11
CA LYS A 57 -3.39 -7.68 -7.56
C LYS A 57 -1.96 -7.69 -8.10
N GLN A 58 -1.09 -6.79 -7.67
CA GLN A 58 0.31 -6.72 -8.14
C GLN A 58 1.21 -7.78 -7.50
N PHE A 59 0.77 -8.42 -6.43
CA PHE A 59 1.57 -9.30 -5.59
C PHE A 59 1.07 -10.75 -5.61
N LEU A 60 -0.12 -11.00 -6.17
CA LEU A 60 -0.60 -12.33 -6.51
C LEU A 60 -0.06 -12.72 -7.88
N ASN A 61 0.70 -13.82 -7.92
CA ASN A 61 1.20 -14.37 -9.16
C ASN A 61 0.09 -15.19 -9.85
N PRO A 62 -0.34 -14.86 -11.08
CA PRO A 62 -1.35 -15.64 -11.82
C PRO A 62 -0.80 -16.94 -12.42
N SER A 63 0.50 -17.24 -12.26
CA SER A 63 1.13 -18.41 -12.90
C SER A 63 0.69 -19.77 -12.35
N THR A 64 -0.19 -19.80 -11.36
CA THR A 64 -1.11 -20.92 -11.17
C THR A 64 -2.32 -20.69 -12.08
N SER A 65 -2.09 -20.79 -13.39
CA SER A 65 -3.16 -20.79 -14.38
C SER A 65 -4.16 -21.86 -13.98
N TRP A 66 -5.41 -21.44 -13.78
CA TRP A 66 -6.58 -22.26 -13.50
C TRP A 66 -6.73 -23.36 -14.56
N ASN A 67 -6.06 -24.50 -14.34
CA ASN A 67 -6.23 -25.70 -15.14
C ASN A 67 -7.03 -26.65 -14.27
N GLU A 68 -8.35 -26.72 -14.49
CA GLU A 68 -9.29 -27.55 -13.73
C GLU A 68 -8.88 -29.04 -13.68
N GLU A 69 -8.06 -29.48 -14.63
CA GLU A 69 -7.59 -30.88 -14.74
C GLU A 69 -6.44 -31.27 -13.78
N ASN A 70 -5.83 -30.34 -13.02
CA ASN A 70 -4.68 -30.63 -12.15
C ASN A 70 -4.83 -30.12 -10.70
N LEU A 71 -6.06 -30.00 -10.20
CA LEU A 71 -6.32 -29.63 -8.80
C LEU A 71 -5.88 -30.75 -7.85
N SER A 72 -4.59 -30.81 -7.53
CA SER A 72 -4.12 -31.55 -6.36
C SER A 72 -4.57 -30.81 -5.09
N THR A 73 -4.95 -31.57 -4.05
CA THR A 73 -5.36 -31.05 -2.73
C THR A 73 -4.37 -30.04 -2.14
N THR A 74 -3.09 -30.15 -2.47
CA THR A 74 -2.01 -29.22 -2.07
C THR A 74 -2.19 -27.81 -2.64
N HIS A 75 -2.69 -27.69 -3.87
CA HIS A 75 -2.91 -26.40 -4.54
C HIS A 75 -4.10 -25.63 -3.95
N LEU A 76 -5.14 -26.35 -3.53
CA LEU A 76 -6.27 -25.76 -2.80
C LEU A 76 -5.83 -25.22 -1.42
N ILE A 77 -4.89 -25.89 -0.74
CA ILE A 77 -4.31 -25.41 0.53
C ILE A 77 -3.46 -24.15 0.31
N GLU A 78 -2.71 -24.04 -0.79
CA GLU A 78 -1.97 -22.83 -1.15
C GLU A 78 -2.91 -21.67 -1.49
N ILE A 79 -3.98 -21.92 -2.24
CA ILE A 79 -5.01 -20.91 -2.56
C ILE A 79 -5.79 -20.50 -1.31
N GLU A 80 -6.21 -21.43 -0.46
CA GLU A 80 -6.82 -21.10 0.84
C GLU A 80 -5.84 -20.38 1.76
N GLY A 81 -4.54 -20.73 1.71
CA GLY A 81 -3.48 -20.05 2.45
C GLY A 81 -3.22 -18.62 1.96
N VAL A 82 -3.24 -18.41 0.65
CA VAL A 82 -3.14 -17.09 -0.01
C VAL A 82 -4.38 -16.26 0.29
N MET A 83 -5.58 -16.85 0.20
CA MET A 83 -6.85 -16.17 0.46
C MET A 83 -7.04 -15.85 1.95
N ARG A 84 -6.72 -16.78 2.86
CA ARG A 84 -6.64 -16.53 4.31
C ARG A 84 -5.55 -15.49 4.61
N GLY A 85 -4.40 -15.57 3.92
CA GLY A 85 -3.32 -14.60 3.99
C GLY A 85 -3.80 -13.18 3.65
N CYS A 86 -4.62 -13.02 2.60
CA CYS A 86 -5.18 -11.72 2.23
C CYS A 86 -6.06 -11.10 3.34
N ILE A 87 -6.75 -11.89 4.17
CA ILE A 87 -7.52 -11.36 5.32
C ILE A 87 -6.57 -10.74 6.36
N TYR A 88 -5.53 -11.48 6.76
CA TYR A 88 -4.57 -11.03 7.77
C TYR A 88 -3.76 -9.83 7.25
N ILE A 89 -3.35 -9.86 5.98
CA ILE A 89 -2.53 -8.82 5.36
C ILE A 89 -3.27 -7.48 5.23
N VAL A 90 -4.60 -7.48 5.04
CA VAL A 90 -5.40 -6.22 4.99
C VAL A 90 -5.45 -5.54 6.34
N SER A 91 -5.52 -6.32 7.43
CA SER A 91 -5.41 -5.79 8.78
C SER A 91 -4.01 -5.24 9.04
N ASP A 92 -2.98 -5.92 8.55
CA ASP A 92 -1.58 -5.48 8.63
C ASP A 92 -1.35 -4.17 7.88
N ILE A 93 -1.91 -3.98 6.69
CA ILE A 93 -1.82 -2.71 5.94
C ILE A 93 -2.49 -1.58 6.73
N SER A 94 -3.65 -1.84 7.34
CA SER A 94 -4.34 -0.85 8.17
C SER A 94 -3.51 -0.47 9.40
N ALA A 95 -2.88 -1.46 10.04
CA ALA A 95 -1.99 -1.28 11.18
C ALA A 95 -0.72 -0.52 10.78
N LEU A 96 -0.14 -0.82 9.62
CA LEU A 96 1.01 -0.14 9.04
C LEU A 96 0.72 1.35 8.80
N ILE A 97 -0.44 1.68 8.21
CA ILE A 97 -0.85 3.08 8.02
C ILE A 97 -1.02 3.77 9.38
N ARG A 98 -1.60 3.07 10.37
CA ARG A 98 -1.75 3.61 11.73
C ARG A 98 -0.41 3.93 12.36
N GLU A 99 0.53 2.98 12.30
CA GLU A 99 1.90 3.10 12.80
C GLU A 99 2.64 4.26 12.11
N TYR A 100 2.47 4.40 10.80
CA TYR A 100 3.04 5.51 10.03
C TYR A 100 2.54 6.88 10.51
N ILE A 101 1.23 7.02 10.71
CA ILE A 101 0.61 8.26 11.21
C ILE A 101 1.16 8.64 12.58
N ASP A 102 1.35 7.65 13.46
CA ASP A 102 1.81 7.88 14.83
C ASP A 102 3.33 8.03 14.94
N THR A 103 4.08 7.82 13.85
CA THR A 103 5.53 7.98 13.85
C THR A 103 5.91 9.47 13.79
N PRO A 104 6.74 9.96 14.74
CA PRO A 104 7.26 11.32 14.72
C PRO A 104 8.13 11.62 13.49
N LEU A 105 8.13 12.87 13.04
CA LEU A 105 8.78 13.31 11.79
C LEU A 105 10.27 12.94 11.74
N GLU A 106 10.97 13.16 12.84
CA GLU A 106 12.40 12.89 13.05
C GLU A 106 12.76 11.41 12.85
N ASN A 107 11.80 10.50 13.07
CA ASN A 107 12.02 9.07 12.98
C ASN A 107 11.56 8.48 11.64
N LEU A 108 10.73 9.18 10.86
CA LEU A 108 10.06 8.62 9.67
C LEU A 108 11.01 8.02 8.63
N LEU A 109 12.13 8.69 8.34
CA LEU A 109 13.07 8.23 7.31
C LEU A 109 13.97 7.10 7.78
N ASN A 110 14.25 7.01 9.08
CA ASN A 110 15.16 6.01 9.64
C ASN A 110 14.41 4.79 10.21
N LYS A 111 13.10 4.92 10.43
CA LYS A 111 12.28 3.86 10.99
C LYS A 111 12.12 2.72 9.98
N LYS A 112 12.45 1.52 10.42
CA LYS A 112 12.05 0.28 9.76
C LYS A 112 10.62 -0.07 10.17
N PHE A 113 9.74 -0.16 9.19
CA PHE A 113 8.36 -0.59 9.39
C PHE A 113 8.28 -2.09 9.11
N GLU A 114 8.31 -2.93 10.16
CA GLU A 114 8.43 -4.40 10.03
C GLU A 114 7.30 -5.03 9.19
N ASN A 115 6.12 -4.40 9.17
CA ASN A 115 4.97 -4.87 8.40
C ASN A 115 4.89 -4.30 6.97
N ASP A 116 5.84 -3.48 6.53
CA ASP A 116 5.85 -2.96 5.16
C ASP A 116 6.41 -3.96 4.14
N LYS A 117 5.68 -5.05 3.94
CA LYS A 117 6.07 -6.14 3.03
C LYS A 117 5.94 -5.77 1.54
N PHE A 118 5.24 -4.68 1.23
CA PHE A 118 4.81 -4.33 -0.13
C PHE A 118 5.25 -2.92 -0.57
N GLY A 119 6.09 -2.25 0.22
CA GLY A 119 6.64 -0.93 -0.10
C GLY A 119 5.61 0.20 -0.07
N LEU A 120 4.56 0.09 0.74
CA LEU A 120 3.56 1.14 0.90
C LEU A 120 4.15 2.35 1.64
N THR A 121 5.07 2.16 2.60
CA THR A 121 5.60 3.29 3.37
C THR A 121 6.45 4.22 2.51
N GLU A 122 7.07 3.72 1.45
CA GLU A 122 7.81 4.54 0.49
C GLU A 122 6.89 5.52 -0.25
N ILE A 123 5.67 5.08 -0.59
CA ILE A 123 4.61 5.93 -1.16
C ILE A 123 4.16 6.96 -0.13
N LEU A 124 3.95 6.55 1.13
CA LEU A 124 3.53 7.46 2.20
C LEU A 124 4.59 8.53 2.48
N LYS A 125 5.88 8.14 2.62
CA LYS A 125 7.03 9.05 2.78
C LYS A 125 7.10 10.06 1.63
N ALA A 126 7.01 9.58 0.39
CA ALA A 126 7.05 10.45 -0.77
C ALA A 126 5.87 11.44 -0.82
N ALA A 127 4.70 11.10 -0.27
CA ALA A 127 3.52 11.96 -0.23
C ALA A 127 3.47 12.91 0.97
N ASP A 128 4.20 12.60 2.05
CA ASP A 128 4.12 13.32 3.32
C ASP A 128 4.70 14.74 3.22
N ARG A 129 3.87 15.76 3.48
CA ARG A 129 4.24 17.18 3.44
C ARG A 129 5.12 17.62 4.59
N ARG A 130 5.17 16.85 5.69
CA ARG A 130 6.11 17.08 6.79
C ARG A 130 7.55 16.84 6.34
N LEU A 131 7.74 15.99 5.32
CA LEU A 131 9.02 15.76 4.66
C LEU A 131 9.20 16.76 3.51
N GLY A 132 10.15 17.68 3.71
CA GLY A 132 10.52 18.68 2.72
C GLY A 132 11.37 18.12 1.57
N LYS A 133 11.46 18.89 0.47
CA LYS A 133 12.18 18.53 -0.76
C LYS A 133 13.57 17.93 -0.48
N LYS A 134 14.44 18.64 0.24
CA LYS A 134 15.83 18.19 0.50
C LYS A 134 15.87 16.77 1.10
N LYS A 135 15.14 16.56 2.21
CA LYS A 135 15.08 15.24 2.89
C LYS A 135 14.61 14.12 1.97
N LEU A 136 13.62 14.39 1.12
CA LEU A 136 13.10 13.42 0.17
C LEU A 136 14.09 13.11 -0.95
N PHE A 137 14.76 14.12 -1.50
CA PHE A 137 15.78 13.92 -2.53
C PHE A 137 17.00 13.16 -1.98
N ASP A 138 17.44 13.49 -0.76
CA ASP A 138 18.54 12.75 -0.10
C ASP A 138 18.16 11.28 0.13
N TYR A 139 16.92 11.02 0.57
CA TYR A 139 16.45 9.67 0.89
C TYR A 139 16.15 8.81 -0.35
N PHE A 140 15.53 9.39 -1.39
CA PHE A 140 15.16 8.67 -2.62
C PHE A 140 16.20 8.76 -3.75
N GLY A 141 17.24 9.58 -3.59
CA GLY A 141 18.23 9.88 -4.63
C GLY A 141 18.96 8.65 -5.18
N ASN A 142 19.07 7.58 -4.38
CA ASN A 142 19.68 6.32 -4.80
C ASN A 142 18.74 5.38 -5.57
N GLY A 143 17.49 5.77 -5.82
CA GLY A 143 16.55 4.96 -6.60
C GLY A 143 15.77 3.91 -5.81
N ASN A 144 15.70 4.04 -4.49
CA ASN A 144 15.17 3.01 -3.59
C ASN A 144 13.67 2.68 -3.75
N SER A 145 12.91 3.46 -4.53
CA SER A 145 11.48 3.19 -4.81
C SER A 145 10.98 3.86 -6.08
N VAL A 146 10.53 3.05 -7.05
CA VAL A 146 9.91 3.53 -8.30
C VAL A 146 8.67 4.38 -8.02
N ASN A 147 7.80 3.94 -7.11
CA ASN A 147 6.56 4.66 -6.80
C ASN A 147 6.82 5.92 -5.96
N GLY A 148 7.81 5.88 -5.04
CA GLY A 148 8.24 7.06 -4.30
C GLY A 148 8.75 8.16 -5.25
N LEU A 149 9.61 7.79 -6.20
CA LEU A 149 10.15 8.72 -7.20
C LEU A 149 9.05 9.33 -8.08
N LYS A 150 8.06 8.53 -8.55
CA LYS A 150 6.91 9.05 -9.31
C LYS A 150 6.16 10.13 -8.55
N ILE A 151 5.96 9.95 -7.24
CA ILE A 151 5.26 10.93 -6.39
C ILE A 151 6.12 12.19 -6.20
N ILE A 152 7.43 12.04 -5.97
CA ILE A 152 8.35 13.18 -5.79
C ILE A 152 8.40 14.04 -7.05
N GLN A 153 8.49 13.42 -8.23
CA GLN A 153 8.43 14.13 -9.51
C GLN A 153 7.13 14.94 -9.66
N LYS A 154 5.99 14.41 -9.19
CA LYS A 154 4.71 15.13 -9.20
C LYS A 154 4.63 16.25 -8.15
N ARG A 155 5.22 16.07 -6.97
CA ARG A 155 5.28 17.11 -5.93
C ARG A 155 6.22 18.27 -6.32
N TYR A 156 7.33 17.95 -6.97
CA TYR A 156 8.40 18.89 -7.31
C TYR A 156 8.79 18.81 -8.79
N PRO A 157 7.89 19.17 -9.73
CA PRO A 157 8.11 19.02 -11.17
C PRO A 157 9.27 19.86 -11.69
N THR A 158 9.60 20.97 -11.02
CA THR A 158 10.66 21.92 -11.41
C THR A 158 12.07 21.49 -11.02
N ALA A 159 12.28 20.28 -10.51
CA ALA A 159 13.58 19.83 -10.00
C ALA A 159 14.42 19.01 -11.01
N VAL A 160 14.00 18.92 -12.28
CA VAL A 160 14.81 18.34 -13.37
C VAL A 160 15.43 19.48 -14.19
N VAL A 161 16.14 20.40 -13.54
CA VAL A 161 17.15 21.26 -14.18
C VAL A 161 18.16 21.65 -13.08
N GLY A 162 19.41 21.25 -13.26
CA GLY A 162 20.53 21.51 -12.36
C GLY A 162 21.55 20.40 -12.48
#